data_AF-A0A4Q5QZQ0-F1
#
_entry.id   AF-A0A4Q5QZQ0-F1
#
_cell.length_a   1.000
_cell.length_b   1.000
_cell.length_c   1.000
_cell.angle_alpha   90.00
_cell.angle_beta   90.00
_cell.angle_gamma   90.00
#
_symmetry.space_group_name_H-M   'P 1'
#
loop_
_entity.id
_entity.type
_entity.pdbx_description
1 polymer ?
#
loop_
_entity_poly.entity_id
_entity_poly.type
_entity_poly.pdbx_seq_one_letter_code
_entity_poly.pdbx_strand_id
1 'polypeptide(L)'
;MTVHFSLPYRTTYGQRLVLCGSLPALGHWQLAQALPLHYDEATTRWSAEIEVPAAAPITYKYVLLFESGGVVWEWGDNRTLALPDTAATRLEIRDFWRAPAQDDNELFTAAFTKALFRRPAPAAAQAATAKVAKAKKGKAENPATAVATSAPNLRLSLAAPRVATQHQLCVLGSDPALGAWDQGPPVVLSDAAYPAWQADVTLQNPDKELTYKYGLWDAATQAIVQLETGDNRVLPAGSAAPDTLRVLHDEGFRYA
;
A
#
# COMPACT_ATOMS: atom_id res chain seq x y z
N MET A 1 -10.45 -8.68 -15.44
CA MET A 1 -9.89 -8.68 -14.07
C MET A 1 -10.92 -8.06 -13.15
N THR A 2 -11.06 -8.59 -11.94
CA THR A 2 -12.01 -8.10 -10.95
C THR A 2 -11.30 -7.25 -9.92
N VAL A 3 -11.83 -6.06 -9.61
CA VAL A 3 -11.26 -5.16 -8.58
C VAL A 3 -12.31 -4.95 -7.51
N HIS A 4 -11.98 -5.36 -6.29
CA HIS A 4 -12.80 -5.19 -5.11
C HIS A 4 -12.25 -4.07 -4.24
N PHE A 5 -12.98 -2.96 -4.16
CA PHE A 5 -12.66 -1.82 -3.31
C PHE A 5 -13.27 -2.00 -1.95
N SER A 6 -12.52 -1.65 -0.90
CA SER A 6 -13.11 -1.60 0.43
C SER A 6 -12.38 -0.66 1.37
N LEU A 7 -13.13 0.05 2.22
CA LEU A 7 -12.61 0.91 3.27
C LEU A 7 -13.41 0.77 4.58
N PRO A 8 -12.77 0.88 5.74
CA PRO A 8 -13.46 1.07 7.00
C PRO A 8 -13.89 2.55 7.11
N TYR A 9 -15.20 2.79 7.19
CA TYR A 9 -15.73 4.13 7.43
C TYR A 9 -17.10 4.05 8.10
N ARG A 10 -17.29 4.80 9.19
CA ARG A 10 -18.56 4.88 9.90
C ARG A 10 -19.36 6.07 9.41
N THR A 11 -20.48 5.80 8.75
CA THR A 11 -21.46 6.79 8.34
C THR A 11 -22.52 7.00 9.42
N THR A 12 -23.15 8.16 9.41
CA THR A 12 -24.40 8.39 10.16
C THR A 12 -25.61 8.15 9.28
N TYR A 13 -26.80 8.11 9.87
CA TYR A 13 -28.05 8.08 9.11
C TYR A 13 -28.11 9.22 8.08
N GLY A 14 -28.61 8.92 6.88
CA GLY A 14 -28.67 9.85 5.76
C GLY A 14 -27.36 10.04 5.00
N GLN A 15 -26.28 9.33 5.36
CA GLN A 15 -25.02 9.34 4.60
C GLN A 15 -24.83 8.05 3.79
N ARG A 16 -24.20 8.18 2.63
CA ARG A 16 -23.75 7.05 1.81
C ARG A 16 -22.38 7.33 1.18
N LEU A 17 -21.58 6.28 1.01
CA LEU A 17 -20.32 6.35 0.30
C LEU A 17 -20.48 5.90 -1.15
N VAL A 18 -19.84 6.62 -2.07
CA VAL A 18 -19.75 6.28 -3.49
C VAL A 18 -18.30 6.37 -3.96
N LEU A 19 -17.98 5.67 -5.05
CA LEU A 19 -16.71 5.71 -5.75
C LEU A 19 -16.91 6.42 -7.09
N CYS A 20 -16.19 7.51 -7.31
CA CYS A 20 -16.24 8.28 -8.55
C CYS A 20 -14.86 8.25 -9.21
N GLY A 21 -14.78 8.01 -10.52
CA GLY A 21 -13.49 7.81 -11.16
C GLY A 21 -13.52 7.76 -12.67
N SER A 22 -12.35 7.48 -13.23
CA SER A 22 -12.06 7.51 -14.68
C SER A 22 -12.73 6.42 -15.52
N LEU A 23 -13.22 5.33 -14.92
CA LEU A 23 -13.86 4.26 -15.68
C LEU A 23 -15.35 4.55 -15.89
N PRO A 24 -15.98 3.97 -16.94
CA PRO A 24 -17.43 4.03 -17.10
C PRO A 24 -18.16 3.47 -15.88
N ALA A 25 -17.67 2.35 -15.33
CA ALA A 25 -18.22 1.73 -14.11
C ALA A 25 -18.06 2.59 -12.85
N LEU A 26 -17.20 3.63 -12.90
CA LEU A 26 -16.99 4.61 -11.84
C LEU A 26 -17.58 5.99 -12.20
N GLY A 27 -18.38 6.06 -13.27
CA GLY A 27 -19.11 7.25 -13.69
C GLY A 27 -18.35 8.26 -14.55
N HIS A 28 -17.13 7.98 -15.01
CA HIS A 28 -16.31 8.93 -15.78
C HIS A 28 -16.23 10.32 -15.13
N TRP A 29 -15.97 10.36 -13.82
CA TRP A 29 -15.94 11.58 -13.00
C TRP A 29 -17.28 12.34 -12.92
N GLN A 30 -18.38 11.75 -13.36
CA GLN A 30 -19.73 12.30 -13.18
C GLN A 30 -20.33 11.72 -11.90
N LEU A 31 -20.47 12.55 -10.88
CA LEU A 31 -20.93 12.12 -9.55
C LEU A 31 -22.33 11.46 -9.58
N ALA A 32 -23.21 11.89 -10.49
CA ALA A 32 -24.53 11.28 -10.67
C ALA A 32 -24.47 9.81 -11.16
N GLN A 33 -23.34 9.39 -11.71
CA GLN A 33 -23.08 8.03 -12.20
C GLN A 33 -22.02 7.30 -11.35
N ALA A 34 -21.65 7.86 -10.19
CA ALA A 34 -20.68 7.25 -9.29
C ALA A 34 -21.19 5.90 -8.77
N LEU A 35 -20.27 4.96 -8.58
CA LEU A 35 -20.57 3.61 -8.10
C LEU A 35 -20.94 3.67 -6.61
N PRO A 36 -22.15 3.26 -6.20
CA PRO A 36 -22.48 3.16 -4.78
C PRO A 36 -21.69 2.02 -4.12
N LEU A 37 -21.22 2.25 -2.90
CA LEU A 37 -20.68 1.18 -2.06
C LEU A 37 -21.79 0.58 -1.19
N HIS A 38 -21.59 -0.65 -0.77
CA HIS A 38 -22.44 -1.35 0.19
C HIS A 38 -21.74 -1.43 1.54
N TYR A 39 -22.47 -1.12 2.62
CA TYR A 39 -21.97 -1.28 3.98
C TYR A 39 -22.28 -2.68 4.49
N ASP A 40 -21.26 -3.35 5.04
CA ASP A 40 -21.39 -4.61 5.72
C ASP A 40 -21.20 -4.41 7.23
N GLU A 41 -22.25 -4.67 8.01
CA GLU A 41 -22.26 -4.52 9.46
C GLU A 41 -21.32 -5.51 10.17
N ALA A 42 -21.13 -6.71 9.62
CA ALA A 42 -20.31 -7.75 10.24
C ALA A 42 -18.81 -7.39 10.14
N THR A 43 -18.40 -6.83 9.00
CA THR A 43 -17.01 -6.39 8.81
C THR A 43 -16.79 -4.92 9.14
N THR A 44 -17.85 -4.13 9.30
CA THR A 44 -17.84 -2.67 9.49
C THR A 44 -17.16 -1.89 8.35
N ARG A 45 -17.28 -2.41 7.12
CA ARG A 45 -16.62 -1.85 5.94
C ARG A 45 -17.62 -1.54 4.84
N TRP A 46 -17.27 -0.53 4.06
CA TRP A 46 -17.90 -0.28 2.78
C TRP A 46 -17.13 -1.04 1.70
N SER A 47 -17.83 -1.60 0.71
CA SER A 47 -17.21 -2.23 -0.44
C SER A 47 -18.03 -2.13 -1.72
N ALA A 48 -17.33 -2.25 -2.84
CA ALA A 48 -17.93 -2.44 -4.16
C ALA A 48 -16.95 -3.20 -5.05
N GLU A 49 -17.46 -3.91 -6.04
CA GLU A 49 -16.67 -4.69 -6.98
C GLU A 49 -17.00 -4.27 -8.40
N ILE A 50 -15.97 -4.18 -9.24
CA ILE A 50 -16.12 -3.91 -10.68
C ILE A 50 -15.26 -4.87 -11.49
N GLU A 51 -15.70 -5.11 -12.72
CA GLU A 51 -14.84 -5.66 -13.75
C GLU A 51 -14.11 -4.53 -14.47
N VAL A 52 -12.81 -4.74 -14.70
CA VAL A 52 -11.94 -3.76 -15.34
C VAL A 52 -11.37 -4.37 -16.62
N PRO A 53 -11.45 -3.67 -17.76
CA PRO A 53 -10.74 -4.08 -18.96
C PRO A 53 -9.23 -4.05 -18.70
N ALA A 54 -8.49 -5.00 -19.26
CA ALA A 54 -7.04 -5.05 -19.12
C ALA A 54 -6.39 -3.92 -19.94
N ALA A 55 -6.43 -2.69 -19.45
CA ALA A 55 -5.63 -1.56 -19.96
C ALA A 55 -5.81 -0.31 -19.09
N ALA A 56 -4.69 0.38 -18.86
CA ALA A 56 -4.56 1.69 -18.21
C ALA A 56 -4.79 1.72 -16.68
N PRO A 57 -4.09 2.62 -15.96
CA PRO A 57 -4.32 2.82 -14.53
C PRO A 57 -5.72 3.37 -14.27
N ILE A 58 -6.34 2.90 -13.20
CA ILE A 58 -7.64 3.41 -12.75
C ILE A 58 -7.39 4.60 -11.84
N THR A 59 -7.97 5.75 -12.16
CA THR A 59 -8.03 6.89 -11.23
C THR A 59 -9.42 6.99 -10.61
N TYR A 60 -9.50 7.23 -9.30
CA TYR A 60 -10.75 7.26 -8.54
C TYR A 60 -10.64 8.10 -7.26
N LYS A 61 -11.79 8.42 -6.67
CA LYS A 61 -11.93 9.01 -5.34
C LYS A 61 -13.19 8.53 -4.64
N TYR A 62 -13.11 8.42 -3.32
CA TYR A 62 -14.29 8.25 -2.48
C TYR A 62 -15.03 9.58 -2.26
N VAL A 63 -16.36 9.52 -2.24
CA VAL A 63 -17.22 10.67 -1.99
C VAL A 63 -18.31 10.29 -0.99
N LEU A 64 -18.45 11.09 0.06
CA LEU A 64 -19.52 10.99 1.05
C LEU A 64 -20.68 11.89 0.60
N LEU A 65 -21.85 11.28 0.41
CA LEU A 65 -23.08 11.97 0.03
C LEU A 65 -24.04 12.03 1.21
N PHE A 66 -24.73 13.14 1.34
CA PHE A 66 -25.73 13.39 2.37
C PHE A 66 -27.11 13.44 1.70
N GLU A 67 -28.13 12.90 2.36
CA GLU A 67 -29.52 12.98 1.91
C GLU A 67 -30.02 14.43 1.75
N SER A 68 -29.47 15.35 2.55
CA SER A 68 -29.70 16.80 2.44
C SER A 68 -29.07 17.46 1.20
N GLY A 69 -28.36 16.70 0.36
CA GLY A 69 -27.68 17.19 -0.84
C GLY A 69 -26.21 17.59 -0.63
N GLY A 70 -25.68 17.46 0.59
CA GLY A 70 -24.27 17.68 0.87
C GLY A 70 -23.36 16.68 0.13
N VAL A 71 -22.19 17.14 -0.29
CA VAL A 71 -21.18 16.33 -0.98
C VAL A 71 -19.81 16.63 -0.38
N VAL A 72 -19.11 15.61 0.08
CA VAL A 72 -17.74 15.72 0.60
C VAL A 72 -16.86 14.74 -0.14
N TRP A 73 -15.89 15.24 -0.88
CA TRP A 73 -14.85 14.43 -1.50
C TRP A 73 -13.77 14.10 -0.48
N GLU A 74 -13.13 12.94 -0.61
CA GLU A 74 -11.92 12.69 0.14
C GLU A 74 -10.80 13.68 -0.24
N TRP A 75 -9.90 13.89 0.71
CA TRP A 75 -8.80 14.82 0.59
C TRP A 75 -7.67 14.31 -0.33
N GLY A 76 -6.90 15.26 -0.86
CA GLY A 76 -5.69 15.01 -1.66
C GLY A 76 -5.98 14.81 -3.15
N ASP A 77 -4.97 14.37 -3.89
CA ASP A 77 -5.10 14.04 -5.31
C ASP A 77 -5.94 12.78 -5.53
N ASN A 78 -6.34 12.54 -6.78
CA ASN A 78 -7.03 11.31 -7.16
C ASN A 78 -6.15 10.09 -6.82
N ARG A 79 -6.76 9.05 -6.26
CA ARG A 79 -6.09 7.76 -6.10
C ARG A 79 -5.82 7.18 -7.48
N THR A 80 -4.65 6.56 -7.64
CA THR A 80 -4.27 5.87 -8.87
C THR A 80 -3.95 4.42 -8.54
N LEU A 81 -4.70 3.50 -9.13
CA LEU A 81 -4.44 2.08 -9.05
C LEU A 81 -3.77 1.64 -10.36
N ALA A 82 -2.49 1.32 -10.27
CA ALA A 82 -1.78 0.63 -11.34
C ALA A 82 -2.27 -0.81 -11.41
N LEU A 83 -2.76 -1.22 -12.59
CA LEU A 83 -3.07 -2.61 -12.84
C LEU A 83 -1.75 -3.38 -12.97
N PRO A 84 -1.58 -4.52 -12.30
CA PRO A 84 -0.33 -5.25 -12.38
C PRO A 84 -0.16 -5.84 -13.79
N ASP A 85 1.08 -5.91 -14.28
CA ASP A 85 1.44 -6.65 -15.49
C ASP A 85 1.47 -8.19 -15.24
N THR A 86 0.93 -8.64 -14.10
CA THR A 86 0.98 -10.04 -13.65
C THR A 86 -0.25 -10.81 -14.11
N ALA A 87 -0.22 -12.14 -13.91
CA ALA A 87 -1.37 -13.02 -14.13
C ALA A 87 -2.51 -12.84 -13.12
N ALA A 88 -2.42 -11.86 -12.20
CA ALA A 88 -3.45 -11.63 -11.18
C ALA A 88 -4.80 -11.33 -11.85
N THR A 89 -5.80 -12.16 -11.55
CA THR A 89 -7.15 -12.02 -12.08
C THR A 89 -8.05 -11.22 -11.14
N ARG A 90 -7.61 -11.01 -9.88
CA ARG A 90 -8.31 -10.28 -8.83
C ARG A 90 -7.41 -9.30 -8.08
N LEU A 91 -7.90 -8.09 -7.84
CA LEU A 91 -7.30 -7.10 -6.95
C LEU A 91 -8.21 -6.84 -5.75
N GLU A 92 -7.66 -6.91 -4.55
CA GLU A 92 -8.35 -6.51 -3.31
C GLU A 92 -7.75 -5.21 -2.79
N ILE A 93 -8.45 -4.10 -3.00
CA ILE A 93 -8.01 -2.78 -2.58
C ILE A 93 -8.56 -2.49 -1.19
N ARG A 94 -7.66 -2.24 -0.24
CA ARG A 94 -8.00 -1.81 1.11
C ARG A 94 -7.53 -0.39 1.31
N ASP A 95 -8.49 0.53 1.28
CA ASP A 95 -8.26 1.95 1.50
C ASP A 95 -8.70 2.37 2.91
N PHE A 96 -8.39 3.62 3.24
CA PHE A 96 -8.95 4.39 4.35
C PHE A 96 -9.50 5.72 3.82
N TRP A 97 -10.42 6.34 4.57
CA TRP A 97 -10.94 7.66 4.23
C TRP A 97 -9.91 8.75 4.50
N ARG A 98 -9.56 9.56 3.48
CA ARG A 98 -8.71 10.75 3.65
C ARG A 98 -9.59 11.94 4.02
N ALA A 99 -9.62 12.31 5.30
CA ALA A 99 -10.50 13.38 5.77
C ALA A 99 -9.97 14.77 5.34
N PRO A 100 -10.83 15.64 4.76
CA PRO A 100 -10.43 17.00 4.35
C PRO A 100 -9.90 17.90 5.47
N ALA A 101 -10.47 17.77 6.66
CA ALA A 101 -10.13 18.60 7.82
C ALA A 101 -9.20 17.84 8.80
N GLN A 102 -8.05 17.37 8.30
CA GLN A 102 -6.97 16.84 9.15
C GLN A 102 -5.81 17.83 9.16
N ASP A 103 -5.30 18.16 10.35
CA ASP A 103 -4.22 19.12 10.53
C ASP A 103 -2.95 18.69 9.76
N ASP A 104 -2.66 17.39 9.74
CA ASP A 104 -1.50 16.82 9.04
C ASP A 104 -1.55 16.94 7.51
N ASN A 105 -2.69 17.33 6.93
CA ASN A 105 -2.83 17.53 5.48
C ASN A 105 -1.85 18.60 4.94
N GLU A 106 -1.47 19.58 5.77
CA GLU A 106 -0.52 20.64 5.38
C GLU A 106 0.87 20.09 5.05
N LEU A 107 1.27 18.99 5.69
CA LEU A 107 2.58 18.33 5.52
C LEU A 107 2.77 17.73 4.13
N PHE A 108 1.70 17.60 3.35
CA PHE A 108 1.71 17.08 2.00
C PHE A 108 1.84 18.17 0.93
N THR A 109 1.81 19.45 1.33
CA THR A 109 1.99 20.57 0.39
C THR A 109 3.43 20.64 -0.13
N ALA A 110 3.65 21.39 -1.22
CA ALA A 110 4.98 21.58 -1.79
C ALA A 110 5.97 22.25 -0.82
N ALA A 111 5.50 23.10 0.09
CA ALA A 111 6.34 23.73 1.11
C ALA A 111 7.04 22.70 2.01
N PHE A 112 6.36 21.59 2.30
CA PHE A 112 6.92 20.50 3.07
C PHE A 112 7.59 19.48 2.16
N THR A 113 6.86 18.87 1.23
CA THR A 113 7.37 17.73 0.44
C THR A 113 8.46 18.10 -0.58
N LYS A 114 8.51 19.34 -1.06
CA LYS A 114 9.51 19.80 -2.05
C LYS A 114 10.57 20.73 -1.48
N ALA A 115 10.38 21.26 -0.27
CA ALA A 115 11.37 22.09 0.41
C ALA A 115 11.83 21.48 1.75
N LEU A 116 10.99 21.48 2.80
CA LEU A 116 11.45 21.09 4.15
C LEU A 116 11.84 19.61 4.30
N PHE A 117 11.04 18.72 3.73
CA PHE A 117 11.20 17.26 3.80
C PHE A 117 11.63 16.65 2.47
N ARG A 118 12.18 17.48 1.57
CA ARG A 118 12.63 17.02 0.25
C ARG A 118 13.61 15.88 0.41
N ARG A 119 13.32 14.76 -0.26
CA ARG A 119 14.25 13.63 -0.34
C ARG A 119 15.20 13.77 -1.53
N PRO A 120 16.45 13.29 -1.41
CA PRO A 120 17.36 13.21 -2.55
C PRO A 120 16.70 12.38 -3.66
N ALA A 121 16.86 12.80 -4.92
CA ALA A 121 16.47 11.93 -6.02
C ALA A 121 17.26 10.61 -5.92
N PRO A 122 16.65 9.45 -6.21
CA PRO A 122 17.38 8.20 -6.22
C PRO A 122 18.64 8.37 -7.08
N ALA A 123 19.82 8.21 -6.49
CA ALA A 123 21.05 8.15 -7.26
C ALA A 123 20.88 6.97 -8.23
N ALA A 124 20.93 7.22 -9.54
CA ALA A 124 20.92 6.16 -10.54
C ALA A 124 21.93 5.09 -10.09
N ALA A 125 21.45 3.86 -9.87
CA ALA A 125 22.22 2.79 -9.27
C ALA A 125 23.55 2.63 -10.00
N GLN A 126 24.62 3.14 -9.40
CA GLN A 126 25.97 2.87 -9.88
C GLN A 126 26.26 1.43 -9.52
N ALA A 127 26.25 0.58 -10.54
CA ALA A 127 26.61 -0.82 -10.44
C ALA A 127 28.00 -0.94 -9.79
N ALA A 128 28.01 -1.31 -8.51
CA ALA A 128 29.23 -1.63 -7.79
C ALA A 128 29.75 -2.97 -8.33
N THR A 129 30.65 -2.91 -9.31
CA THR A 129 31.43 -4.07 -9.75
C THR A 129 32.41 -4.46 -8.66
N ALA A 130 32.01 -5.40 -7.81
CA ALA A 130 32.94 -6.08 -6.91
C ALA A 130 33.88 -6.98 -7.75
N LYS A 131 35.18 -6.63 -7.74
CA LYS A 131 36.25 -7.45 -8.34
C LYS A 131 36.40 -8.74 -7.53
N VAL A 132 36.16 -9.88 -8.19
CA VAL A 132 36.40 -11.21 -7.62
C VAL A 132 37.89 -11.57 -7.72
N ALA A 133 38.53 -11.74 -6.57
CA ALA A 133 39.83 -12.39 -6.45
C ALA A 133 39.68 -13.91 -6.64
N LYS A 134 40.58 -14.51 -7.43
CA LYS A 134 40.59 -15.94 -7.79
C LYS A 134 40.98 -16.82 -6.59
N ALA A 135 40.20 -17.85 -6.29
CA ALA A 135 40.65 -19.01 -5.52
C ALA A 135 39.97 -20.33 -5.97
N LYS A 136 40.67 -21.43 -5.68
CA LYS A 136 40.68 -22.76 -6.33
C LYS A 136 39.39 -23.59 -6.33
N LYS A 137 39.30 -24.34 -7.43
CA LYS A 137 38.44 -25.47 -7.81
C LYS A 137 38.32 -26.55 -6.72
N GLY A 138 37.10 -26.78 -6.25
CA GLY A 138 36.68 -27.96 -5.47
C GLY A 138 35.27 -28.36 -5.93
N LYS A 139 35.08 -29.65 -6.21
CA LYS A 139 33.96 -30.25 -6.94
C LYS A 139 32.90 -30.73 -5.95
N ALA A 140 31.67 -30.22 -6.01
CA ALA A 140 30.50 -30.88 -5.42
C ALA A 140 29.19 -30.33 -6.04
N GLU A 141 28.45 -31.28 -6.60
CA GLU A 141 27.00 -31.37 -6.87
C GLU A 141 26.13 -30.11 -6.96
N ASN A 142 25.53 -30.01 -8.14
CA ASN A 142 24.38 -29.18 -8.46
C ASN A 142 23.14 -29.75 -7.76
N PRO A 143 22.37 -28.91 -7.04
CA PRO A 143 20.96 -28.83 -7.33
C PRO A 143 20.65 -27.39 -7.72
N ALA A 144 20.49 -27.19 -9.03
CA ALA A 144 19.85 -26.01 -9.56
C ALA A 144 18.35 -26.09 -9.24
N THR A 145 17.98 -25.79 -7.99
CA THR A 145 16.64 -25.29 -7.69
C THR A 145 16.60 -23.84 -8.14
N ALA A 146 16.16 -23.64 -9.38
CA ALA A 146 15.69 -22.35 -9.83
C ALA A 146 14.56 -21.91 -8.89
N VAL A 147 14.85 -20.96 -8.00
CA VAL A 147 13.83 -20.28 -7.20
C VAL A 147 13.09 -19.37 -8.18
N ALA A 148 12.00 -19.88 -8.74
CA ALA A 148 11.01 -19.05 -9.41
C ALA A 148 10.58 -17.98 -8.38
N THR A 149 10.93 -16.73 -8.63
CA THR A 149 10.46 -15.61 -7.81
C THR A 149 8.96 -15.49 -8.08
N SER A 150 8.14 -15.97 -7.15
CA SER A 150 6.68 -15.88 -7.25
C SER A 150 6.26 -14.42 -7.27
N ALA A 151 5.27 -14.09 -8.11
CA ALA A 151 4.71 -12.74 -8.20
C ALA A 151 4.19 -12.28 -6.81
N PRO A 152 4.28 -10.97 -6.50
CA PRO A 152 3.80 -10.46 -5.21
C PRO A 152 2.30 -10.69 -5.06
N ASN A 153 1.89 -11.05 -3.84
CA ASN A 153 0.49 -11.22 -3.44
C ASN A 153 0.02 -10.13 -2.47
N LEU A 154 0.93 -9.28 -2.01
CA LEU A 154 0.66 -8.14 -1.15
C LEU A 154 1.44 -6.90 -1.63
N ARG A 155 0.78 -5.76 -1.68
CA ARG A 155 1.37 -4.43 -1.82
C ARG A 155 0.98 -3.58 -0.62
N LEU A 156 1.96 -3.16 0.17
CA LEU A 156 1.79 -2.27 1.32
C LEU A 156 2.16 -0.86 0.90
N SER A 157 1.37 0.12 1.30
CA SER A 157 1.68 1.52 1.03
C SER A 157 1.10 2.46 2.08
N LEU A 158 1.82 3.54 2.36
CA LEU A 158 1.35 4.64 3.20
C LEU A 158 2.06 5.93 2.83
N ALA A 159 1.46 7.05 3.20
CA ALA A 159 2.06 8.36 3.02
C ALA A 159 2.78 8.77 4.31
N ALA A 160 4.06 9.14 4.21
CA ALA A 160 4.87 9.49 5.37
C ALA A 160 5.86 10.63 5.00
N PRO A 161 5.37 11.88 4.90
CA PRO A 161 6.18 13.01 4.46
C PRO A 161 7.27 13.38 5.48
N ARG A 162 7.04 13.11 6.77
CA ARG A 162 7.92 13.47 7.89
C ARG A 162 9.10 12.51 8.11
N VAL A 163 9.24 11.45 7.31
CA VAL A 163 10.39 10.54 7.43
C VAL A 163 11.66 11.29 7.04
N ALA A 164 12.57 11.44 8.00
CA ALA A 164 13.83 12.14 7.83
C ALA A 164 14.69 11.53 6.72
N THR A 165 15.54 12.34 6.07
CA THR A 165 16.29 11.94 4.86
C THR A 165 17.28 10.81 5.08
N GLN A 166 17.81 10.66 6.29
CA GLN A 166 18.72 9.56 6.66
C GLN A 166 17.99 8.25 6.98
N HIS A 167 16.67 8.31 7.18
CA HIS A 167 15.85 7.13 7.46
C HIS A 167 15.04 6.72 6.22
N GLN A 168 14.66 5.45 6.22
CA GLN A 168 13.67 4.87 5.34
C GLN A 168 12.51 4.32 6.17
N LEU A 169 11.39 4.04 5.51
CA LEU A 169 10.29 3.32 6.12
C LEU A 169 10.50 1.82 5.90
N CYS A 170 10.27 1.00 6.91
CA CYS A 170 10.27 -0.45 6.80
C CYS A 170 9.00 -1.04 7.43
N VAL A 171 8.73 -2.31 7.14
CA VAL A 171 7.63 -3.07 7.73
C VAL A 171 8.13 -4.43 8.21
N LEU A 172 7.59 -4.85 9.35
CA LEU A 172 7.83 -6.13 10.00
C LEU A 172 6.50 -6.70 10.48
N GLY A 173 6.38 -8.01 10.55
CA GLY A 173 5.11 -8.62 10.94
C GLY A 173 5.18 -10.12 11.15
N SER A 174 4.02 -10.72 11.38
CA SER A 174 3.87 -12.13 11.75
C SER A 174 4.20 -13.13 10.65
N ASP A 175 4.08 -12.73 9.37
CA ASP A 175 4.47 -13.61 8.26
C ASP A 175 6.00 -13.67 8.13
N PRO A 176 6.60 -14.83 7.82
CA PRO A 176 8.04 -14.91 7.61
C PRO A 176 8.57 -14.01 6.48
N ALA A 177 7.74 -13.68 5.47
CA ALA A 177 8.10 -12.70 4.45
C ALA A 177 8.29 -11.28 5.01
N LEU A 178 7.78 -11.00 6.21
CA LEU A 178 7.97 -9.76 6.97
C LEU A 178 8.87 -9.95 8.20
N GLY A 179 9.71 -10.99 8.19
CA GLY A 179 10.70 -11.25 9.23
C GLY A 179 10.18 -11.93 10.50
N ALA A 180 8.90 -12.32 10.55
CA ALA A 180 8.28 -12.94 11.73
C ALA A 180 8.62 -12.17 13.03
N TRP A 181 8.44 -10.84 12.98
CA TRP A 181 8.79 -9.84 13.99
C TRP A 181 10.29 -9.63 14.25
N ASP A 182 11.03 -10.67 14.66
CA ASP A 182 12.43 -10.57 15.08
C ASP A 182 13.35 -11.66 14.50
N GLN A 183 12.82 -12.57 13.68
CA GLN A 183 13.55 -13.72 13.13
C GLN A 183 14.19 -13.45 11.76
N GLY A 184 13.93 -12.28 11.17
CA GLY A 184 14.42 -11.91 9.84
C GLY A 184 14.51 -10.40 9.64
N PRO A 185 15.13 -9.95 8.53
CA PRO A 185 15.23 -8.54 8.22
C PRO A 185 13.83 -7.94 7.93
N PRO A 186 13.60 -6.66 8.27
CA PRO A 186 12.38 -5.99 7.88
C PRO A 186 12.36 -5.75 6.36
N VAL A 187 11.17 -5.58 5.80
CA VAL A 187 11.02 -5.16 4.39
C VAL A 187 11.11 -3.64 4.33
N VAL A 188 12.12 -3.11 3.64
CA VAL A 188 12.27 -1.66 3.43
C VAL A 188 11.37 -1.21 2.28
N LEU A 189 10.61 -0.14 2.50
CA LEU A 189 9.71 0.46 1.51
C LEU A 189 10.47 1.43 0.60
N SER A 190 10.06 1.48 -0.66
CA SER A 190 10.51 2.44 -1.66
C SER A 190 9.78 3.77 -1.52
N ASP A 191 10.51 4.87 -1.63
CA ASP A 191 10.01 6.25 -1.69
C ASP A 191 9.99 6.81 -3.13
N ALA A 192 9.99 5.95 -4.16
CA ALA A 192 10.01 6.38 -5.56
C ALA A 192 8.82 7.28 -5.94
N ALA A 193 7.71 7.19 -5.19
CA ALA A 193 6.51 8.02 -5.34
C ALA A 193 6.33 9.00 -4.14
N TYR A 194 7.43 9.46 -3.53
CA TYR A 194 7.41 10.34 -2.36
C TYR A 194 6.40 11.50 -2.52
N PRO A 195 5.53 11.75 -1.52
CA PRO A 195 5.56 11.28 -0.13
C PRO A 195 4.96 9.89 0.14
N ALA A 196 4.54 9.16 -0.89
CA ALA A 196 4.08 7.78 -0.75
C ALA A 196 5.25 6.80 -0.69
N TRP A 197 5.14 5.85 0.22
CA TRP A 197 6.07 4.74 0.42
C TRP A 197 5.37 3.43 0.08
N GLN A 198 6.08 2.51 -0.58
CA GLN A 198 5.49 1.24 -1.03
C GLN A 198 6.47 0.06 -0.95
N ALA A 199 5.95 -1.12 -0.62
CA ALA A 199 6.66 -2.39 -0.78
C ALA A 199 5.73 -3.46 -1.37
N ASP A 200 6.28 -4.27 -2.27
CA ASP A 200 5.65 -5.49 -2.77
C ASP A 200 6.25 -6.69 -2.04
N VAL A 201 5.37 -7.58 -1.57
CA VAL A 201 5.72 -8.73 -0.73
C VAL A 201 5.00 -9.96 -1.26
N THR A 202 5.71 -11.09 -1.26
CA THR A 202 5.10 -12.40 -1.47
C THR A 202 4.97 -13.10 -0.13
N LEU A 203 3.80 -12.95 0.50
CA LEU A 203 3.48 -13.61 1.77
C LEU A 203 3.59 -15.12 1.64
N GLN A 204 4.12 -15.76 2.68
CA GLN A 204 4.21 -17.22 2.76
C GLN A 204 2.90 -17.85 3.22
N ASN A 205 2.11 -17.14 4.03
CA ASN A 205 0.82 -17.59 4.56
C ASN A 205 -0.30 -16.59 4.23
N PRO A 206 -0.65 -16.39 2.93
CA PRO A 206 -1.63 -15.38 2.51
C PRO A 206 -3.06 -15.63 3.01
N ASP A 207 -3.37 -16.87 3.43
CA ASP A 207 -4.64 -17.28 4.00
C ASP A 207 -4.77 -16.99 5.51
N LYS A 208 -3.70 -16.54 6.15
CA LYS A 208 -3.69 -16.21 7.59
C LYS A 208 -3.89 -14.72 7.82
N GLU A 209 -4.34 -14.39 9.02
CA GLU A 209 -4.30 -13.02 9.50
C GLU A 209 -2.84 -12.56 9.60
N LEU A 210 -2.56 -11.40 9.02
CA LEU A 210 -1.26 -10.77 9.08
C LEU A 210 -1.33 -9.62 10.09
N THR A 211 -0.47 -9.68 11.10
CA THR A 211 -0.23 -8.57 12.03
C THR A 211 1.13 -7.96 11.73
N TYR A 212 1.22 -6.64 11.70
CA TYR A 212 2.45 -5.95 11.28
C TYR A 212 2.55 -4.55 11.88
N LYS A 213 3.76 -3.99 11.82
CA LYS A 213 4.06 -2.61 12.19
C LYS A 213 5.02 -1.99 11.19
N TYR A 214 4.85 -0.69 10.97
CA TYR A 214 5.86 0.12 10.31
C TYR A 214 6.95 0.55 11.30
N GLY A 215 8.16 0.75 10.77
CA GLY A 215 9.31 1.26 11.52
C GLY A 215 10.16 2.23 10.69
N LEU A 216 10.94 3.06 11.37
CA LEU A 216 11.99 3.86 10.78
C LEU A 216 13.27 3.04 10.73
N TRP A 217 13.78 2.81 9.53
CA TRP A 217 15.00 2.07 9.24
C TRP A 217 16.16 3.03 8.97
N ASP A 218 17.29 2.80 9.62
CA ASP A 218 18.54 3.49 9.32
C ASP A 218 19.43 2.57 8.47
N ALA A 219 19.70 3.01 7.24
CA ALA A 219 20.48 2.23 6.27
C ALA A 219 21.98 2.15 6.60
N ALA A 220 22.52 3.09 7.39
CA ALA A 220 23.93 3.11 7.76
C ALA A 220 24.23 2.11 8.89
N THR A 221 23.32 1.98 9.84
CA THR A 221 23.41 1.06 10.98
C THR A 221 22.72 -0.29 10.72
N GLN A 222 21.92 -0.37 9.64
CA GLN A 222 21.08 -1.52 9.33
C GLN A 222 20.18 -1.92 10.52
N ALA A 223 19.56 -0.92 11.15
CA ALA A 223 18.76 -1.11 12.33
C ALA A 223 17.44 -0.34 12.27
N ILE A 224 16.43 -0.87 12.96
CA ILE A 224 15.17 -0.16 13.20
C ILE A 224 15.42 0.82 14.35
N VAL A 225 15.28 2.11 14.06
CA VAL A 225 15.46 3.21 15.03
C VAL A 225 14.20 3.39 15.88
N GLN A 226 13.03 3.21 15.28
CA GLN A 226 11.75 3.43 15.93
C GLN A 226 10.66 2.57 15.28
N LEU A 227 9.82 1.94 16.10
CA LEU A 227 8.57 1.34 15.66
C LEU A 227 7.41 2.33 15.84
N GLU A 228 6.39 2.20 14.99
CA GLU A 228 5.16 2.96 15.14
C GLU A 228 4.45 2.62 16.46
N THR A 229 3.78 3.63 17.03
CA THR A 229 3.04 3.50 18.29
C THR A 229 1.64 2.89 18.11
N GLY A 230 1.00 2.55 19.23
CA GLY A 230 -0.32 1.93 19.26
C GLY A 230 -0.29 0.43 18.95
N ASP A 231 -1.47 -0.14 18.75
CA ASP A 231 -1.65 -1.57 18.45
C ASP A 231 -1.09 -1.96 17.08
N ASN A 232 -0.79 -3.24 16.92
CA ASN A 232 -0.39 -3.82 15.63
C ASN A 232 -1.47 -3.56 14.58
N ARG A 233 -1.03 -3.24 13.35
CA ARG A 233 -1.94 -3.23 12.21
C ARG A 233 -2.35 -4.65 11.88
N VAL A 234 -3.61 -4.82 11.48
CA VAL A 234 -4.18 -6.13 11.19
C VAL A 234 -4.71 -6.13 9.76
N LEU A 235 -4.20 -7.07 8.97
CA LEU A 235 -4.78 -7.47 7.71
C LEU A 235 -5.49 -8.81 7.94
N PRO A 236 -6.84 -8.85 7.94
CA PRO A 236 -7.58 -10.08 8.14
C PRO A 236 -7.17 -11.16 7.13
N ALA A 237 -7.37 -12.42 7.53
CA ALA A 237 -7.20 -13.58 6.66
C ALA A 237 -7.81 -13.32 5.28
N GLY A 238 -6.98 -13.43 4.24
CA GLY A 238 -7.39 -13.23 2.86
C GLY A 238 -7.84 -14.53 2.20
N SER A 239 -8.35 -14.41 0.97
CA SER A 239 -8.50 -15.59 0.11
C SER A 239 -7.12 -16.13 -0.26
N ALA A 240 -6.93 -17.45 -0.15
CA ALA A 240 -5.74 -18.16 -0.62
C ALA A 240 -5.67 -18.27 -2.16
N ALA A 241 -6.53 -17.55 -2.89
CA ALA A 241 -6.61 -17.64 -4.33
C ALA A 241 -5.27 -17.21 -4.97
N PRO A 242 -4.63 -18.08 -5.77
CA PRO A 242 -3.25 -17.88 -6.25
C PRO A 242 -3.06 -16.64 -7.14
N ASP A 243 -4.16 -16.10 -7.69
CA ASP A 243 -4.14 -14.97 -8.63
C ASP A 243 -4.72 -13.67 -8.01
N THR A 244 -4.64 -13.52 -6.69
CA THR A 244 -5.12 -12.32 -5.97
C THR A 244 -3.95 -11.47 -5.46
N LEU A 245 -3.92 -10.21 -5.86
CA LEU A 245 -3.03 -9.20 -5.27
C LEU A 245 -3.84 -8.31 -4.31
N ARG A 246 -3.40 -8.27 -3.05
CA ARG A 246 -3.98 -7.39 -2.02
C ARG A 246 -3.20 -6.09 -1.99
N VAL A 247 -3.86 -4.97 -2.22
CA VAL A 247 -3.25 -3.63 -2.20
C VAL A 247 -3.77 -2.89 -0.98
N LEU A 248 -2.87 -2.63 -0.03
CA LEU A 248 -3.16 -1.95 1.22
C LEU A 248 -2.64 -0.52 1.13
N HIS A 249 -3.56 0.44 1.24
CA HIS A 249 -3.25 1.83 1.53
C HIS A 249 -3.54 2.06 3.01
N ASP A 250 -2.49 2.18 3.78
CA ASP A 250 -2.51 2.43 5.21
C ASP A 250 -2.55 3.93 5.53
N GLU A 251 -3.15 4.26 6.67
CA GLU A 251 -2.99 5.56 7.30
C GLU A 251 -1.51 5.83 7.61
N GLY A 252 -1.14 7.11 7.74
CA GLY A 252 0.22 7.55 7.96
C GLY A 252 0.92 6.88 9.16
N PHE A 253 2.24 7.02 9.19
CA PHE A 253 3.08 6.46 10.26
C PHE A 253 2.65 7.03 11.62
N ARG A 254 2.46 6.15 12.62
CA ARG A 254 2.05 6.55 13.97
C ARG A 254 3.29 6.91 14.80
N TYR A 255 3.59 8.21 14.84
CA TYR A 255 4.69 8.75 15.63
C TYR A 255 4.42 8.63 17.15
N ALA A 256 5.49 8.66 17.94
CA ALA A 256 5.43 8.70 19.40
C ALA A 256 5.20 10.12 19.93
#